data_AF-D5EWW7-F1
#
_entry.id   AF-D5EWW7-F1
#
_cell.length_a   1.000
_cell.length_b   1.000
_cell.length_c   1.000
_cell.angle_alpha   90.00
_cell.angle_beta   90.00
_cell.angle_gamma   90.00
#
_symmetry.space_group_name_H-M   'P 1'
#
loop_
_entity.id
_entity.type
_entity.pdbx_description
1 polymer ?
#
loop_
_entity_poly.entity_id
_entity_poly.type
_entity_poly.pdbx_seq_one_letter_code
_entity_poly.pdbx_strand_id
1 'polypeptide(L)'
;MLNAADEYEAAIHLYEAYKSISPVVAASRSFWIYLTHVDLFKYVKREWPYLEIYEVDHKFRKQKRGDKRSETDMKKYILDHWMISPNGLMRTSLMNLWWSVYLTVDESLGDDHKYDLTKVFFSNNGMRTRRLGTGHLGRNKEALKGILTFMKDNPDVFESGLENRMIWITRHFNLIGGTKPLANLPYTFFKRELEKNRDLLKGISKREDVMGPNAII
;
A
#
# COMPACT_ATOMS: atom_id res chain seq x y z
N MET A 1 -24.03 2.94 5.50
CA MET A 1 -22.95 3.86 5.92
C MET A 1 -21.76 2.99 6.31
N LEU A 2 -20.57 3.22 5.74
CA LEU A 2 -19.38 2.46 6.10
C LEU A 2 -19.01 2.78 7.56
N ASN A 3 -19.31 1.86 8.47
CA ASN A 3 -18.97 1.98 9.88
C ASN A 3 -18.03 0.83 10.23
N ALA A 4 -16.76 1.16 10.46
CA ALA A 4 -15.69 0.23 10.74
C ALA A 4 -14.82 0.82 11.85
N ALA A 5 -14.23 -0.04 12.69
CA ALA A 5 -13.42 0.38 13.82
C ALA A 5 -12.03 0.85 13.40
N ASP A 6 -11.49 0.27 12.31
CA ASP A 6 -10.21 0.65 11.73
C ASP A 6 -10.24 0.62 10.20
N GLU A 7 -9.11 1.03 9.61
CA GLU A 7 -8.94 1.12 8.16
C GLU A 7 -8.98 -0.26 7.47
N TYR A 8 -8.52 -1.32 8.14
CA TYR A 8 -8.52 -2.69 7.60
C TYR A 8 -9.94 -3.25 7.49
N GLU A 9 -10.74 -3.12 8.54
CA GLU A 9 -12.16 -3.47 8.52
C GLU A 9 -12.93 -2.66 7.48
N ALA A 10 -12.66 -1.35 7.40
CA ALA A 10 -13.28 -0.48 6.41
C ALA A 10 -13.00 -0.96 4.98
N ALA A 11 -11.78 -1.42 4.73
CA ALA A 11 -11.38 -1.96 3.44
C ALA A 11 -12.10 -3.26 3.09
N ILE A 12 -12.24 -4.19 4.05
CA ILE A 12 -12.98 -5.44 3.85
C ILE A 12 -14.45 -5.14 3.57
N HIS A 13 -15.09 -4.30 4.37
CA HIS A 13 -16.49 -3.91 4.15
C HIS A 13 -16.69 -3.25 2.79
N LEU A 14 -15.78 -2.36 2.39
CA LEU A 14 -15.83 -1.72 1.07
C LEU A 14 -15.63 -2.73 -0.06
N TYR A 15 -14.68 -3.66 0.08
CA TYR A 15 -14.45 -4.72 -0.88
C TYR A 15 -15.67 -5.60 -1.05
N GLU A 16 -16.21 -6.14 0.05
CA GLU A 16 -17.38 -7.04 0.01
C GLU A 16 -18.62 -6.36 -0.57
N ALA A 17 -18.85 -5.07 -0.25
CA ALA A 17 -19.96 -4.30 -0.82
C ALA A 17 -19.86 -4.13 -2.35
N TYR A 18 -18.63 -4.12 -2.88
CA TYR A 18 -18.36 -3.91 -4.31
C TYR A 18 -17.56 -5.07 -4.93
N LYS A 19 -17.64 -6.29 -4.40
CA LYS A 19 -16.79 -7.40 -4.87
C LYS A 19 -17.09 -7.84 -6.29
N SER A 20 -18.30 -7.54 -6.77
CA SER A 20 -18.79 -7.90 -8.09
C SER A 20 -18.40 -6.90 -9.17
N ILE A 21 -17.84 -5.73 -8.83
CA ILE A 21 -17.43 -4.76 -9.85
C ILE A 21 -16.20 -5.29 -10.59
N SER A 22 -16.16 -5.08 -11.91
CA SER A 22 -14.99 -5.49 -12.70
C SER A 22 -13.78 -4.57 -12.41
N PRO A 23 -12.55 -5.05 -12.66
CA PRO A 23 -11.36 -4.21 -12.57
C PRO A 23 -11.44 -2.94 -13.43
N VAL A 24 -12.20 -2.98 -14.54
CA VAL A 24 -12.44 -1.82 -15.41
C VAL A 24 -13.26 -0.76 -14.69
N VAL A 25 -14.34 -1.16 -14.01
CA VAL A 25 -15.15 -0.25 -13.19
C VAL A 25 -14.33 0.27 -12.00
N ALA A 26 -13.59 -0.60 -11.31
CA ALA A 26 -12.73 -0.23 -10.20
C ALA A 26 -11.54 0.66 -10.61
N ALA A 27 -11.17 0.72 -11.89
CA ALA A 27 -10.19 1.66 -12.42
C ALA A 27 -10.79 3.05 -12.73
N SER A 28 -12.12 3.17 -12.77
CA SER A 28 -12.80 4.43 -13.06
C SER A 28 -12.62 5.43 -11.93
N ARG A 29 -12.03 6.58 -12.26
CA ARG A 29 -11.87 7.71 -11.33
C ARG A 29 -13.21 8.25 -10.87
N SER A 30 -14.17 8.36 -11.78
CA SER A 30 -15.49 8.94 -11.50
C SER A 30 -16.27 8.11 -10.48
N PHE A 31 -16.10 6.79 -10.50
CA PHE A 31 -16.71 5.89 -9.52
C PHE A 31 -16.26 6.22 -8.10
N TRP A 32 -14.95 6.32 -7.87
CA TRP A 32 -14.41 6.63 -6.54
C TRP A 32 -14.69 8.06 -6.09
N ILE A 33 -14.67 9.03 -7.01
CA ILE A 33 -15.02 10.43 -6.72
C ILE A 33 -16.49 10.51 -6.28
N TYR A 34 -17.40 9.84 -6.99
CA TYR A 34 -18.81 9.78 -6.63
C TYR A 34 -19.00 9.21 -5.21
N LEU A 35 -18.41 8.04 -4.92
CA LEU A 35 -18.51 7.44 -3.58
C LEU A 35 -17.93 8.37 -2.51
N THR A 36 -16.81 9.03 -2.79
CA THR A 36 -16.13 9.95 -1.86
C THR A 36 -17.00 11.15 -1.48
N HIS A 37 -17.76 11.70 -2.44
CA HIS A 37 -18.54 12.93 -2.21
C HIS A 37 -20.03 12.71 -1.98
N VAL A 38 -20.55 11.53 -2.27
CA VAL A 38 -21.98 11.22 -2.18
C VAL A 38 -22.22 10.15 -1.12
N ASP A 39 -22.02 8.88 -1.45
CA ASP A 39 -22.47 7.76 -0.61
C ASP A 39 -21.65 7.58 0.67
N LEU A 40 -20.33 7.77 0.58
CA LEU A 40 -19.37 7.55 1.65
C LEU A 40 -18.74 8.85 2.16
N PHE A 41 -19.32 10.00 1.81
CA PHE A 41 -18.85 11.32 2.27
C PHE A 41 -18.66 11.41 3.78
N LYS A 42 -19.61 10.88 4.55
CA LYS A 42 -19.52 10.89 6.02
C LYS A 42 -18.32 10.12 6.54
N TYR A 43 -17.99 8.98 5.93
CA TYR A 43 -16.81 8.19 6.27
C TYR A 43 -15.54 8.94 5.90
N VAL A 44 -15.44 9.45 4.67
CA VAL A 44 -14.24 10.18 4.21
C VAL A 44 -13.99 11.42 5.07
N LYS A 45 -15.05 12.18 5.38
CA LYS A 45 -14.93 13.35 6.28
C LYS A 45 -14.44 12.97 7.67
N ARG A 46 -14.85 11.81 8.20
CA ARG A 46 -14.45 11.34 9.52
C ARG A 46 -12.98 10.93 9.56
N GLU A 47 -12.50 10.22 8.53
CA GLU A 47 -11.12 9.73 8.47
C GLU A 47 -10.12 10.83 8.07
N TRP A 48 -10.56 11.82 7.28
CA TRP A 48 -9.70 12.92 6.80
C TRP A 48 -10.27 14.32 7.14
N PRO A 49 -10.56 14.61 8.43
CA PRO A 49 -11.35 15.79 8.84
C PRO A 49 -10.60 17.12 8.77
N TYR A 50 -9.27 17.12 8.90
CA TYR A 50 -8.50 18.35 9.11
C TYR A 50 -7.76 18.79 7.84
N LEU A 51 -8.42 19.60 7.02
CA LEU A 51 -7.83 20.12 5.78
C LEU A 51 -6.71 21.14 6.04
N GLU A 52 -6.91 22.02 7.02
CA GLU A 52 -6.09 23.23 7.20
C GLU A 52 -4.89 23.04 8.14
N ILE A 53 -4.85 21.95 8.92
CA ILE A 53 -3.84 21.74 9.95
C ILE A 53 -3.15 20.38 9.84
N TYR A 54 -1.91 20.29 10.32
CA TYR A 54 -1.23 19.00 10.46
C TYR A 54 -1.75 18.23 11.67
N GLU A 55 -2.00 16.93 11.48
CA GLU A 55 -2.52 16.04 12.52
C GLU A 55 -1.42 15.34 13.30
N VAL A 56 -0.22 15.30 12.73
CA VAL A 56 0.95 14.59 13.27
C VAL A 56 2.20 15.44 13.12
N ASP A 57 3.17 15.20 13.99
CA ASP A 57 4.49 15.82 13.89
C ASP A 57 5.29 15.20 12.74
N HIS A 58 5.78 16.04 11.84
CA HIS A 58 6.73 15.66 10.80
C HIS A 58 8.11 16.26 11.10
N LYS A 59 8.89 15.54 11.91
CA LYS A 59 10.24 15.95 12.36
C LYS A 59 11.14 16.40 11.20
N PHE A 60 11.18 15.66 10.10
CA PHE A 60 12.01 15.98 8.93
C PHE A 60 11.59 17.25 8.20
N ARG A 61 10.31 17.61 8.25
CA ARG A 61 9.76 18.82 7.60
C ARG A 61 9.62 19.99 8.57
N LYS A 62 9.99 19.80 9.84
CA LYS A 62 9.81 20.77 10.93
C LYS A 62 8.35 21.26 11.05
N GLN A 63 7.38 20.37 10.80
CA GLN A 63 5.95 20.64 10.93
C GLN A 63 5.45 19.95 12.20
N LYS A 64 4.67 20.66 13.02
CA LYS A 64 4.08 20.14 14.25
C LYS A 64 2.58 19.96 14.10
N ARG A 65 2.01 19.06 14.90
CA ARG A 65 0.57 18.92 15.03
C ARG A 65 -0.05 20.27 15.41
N GLY A 66 -1.09 20.66 14.69
CA GLY A 66 -1.80 21.94 14.87
C GLY A 66 -1.24 23.10 14.03
N ASP A 67 -0.05 22.97 13.43
CA ASP A 67 0.46 23.99 12.50
C ASP A 67 -0.46 24.08 11.27
N LYS A 68 -0.63 25.31 10.77
CA LYS A 68 -1.38 25.54 9.52
C LYS A 68 -0.63 24.93 8.33
N ARG A 69 -1.36 24.24 7.47
CA ARG A 69 -0.83 23.76 6.19
C ARG A 69 -0.61 24.93 5.24
N SER A 70 0.44 24.82 4.44
CA SER A 70 0.63 25.70 3.30
C SER A 70 -0.46 25.44 2.25
N GLU A 71 -0.75 26.40 1.38
CA GLU A 71 -1.68 26.20 0.27
C GLU A 71 -1.33 24.97 -0.59
N THR A 72 -0.04 24.80 -0.85
CA THR A 72 0.48 23.64 -1.60
C THR A 72 0.20 22.32 -0.91
N ASP A 73 0.33 22.26 0.42
CA ASP A 73 0.08 21.03 1.18
C ASP A 73 -1.41 20.76 1.34
N MET A 74 -2.25 21.80 1.46
CA MET A 74 -3.71 21.65 1.41
C MET A 74 -4.16 21.06 0.07
N LYS A 75 -3.65 21.57 -1.05
CA LYS A 75 -3.94 21.01 -2.39
C LYS A 75 -3.56 19.53 -2.48
N LYS A 76 -2.37 19.15 -2.00
CA LYS A 76 -1.94 17.75 -1.97
C LYS A 76 -2.84 16.89 -1.10
N TYR A 77 -3.25 17.38 0.07
CA TYR A 77 -4.15 16.66 0.96
C TYR A 77 -5.53 16.41 0.32
N ILE A 78 -6.08 17.42 -0.35
CA ILE A 78 -7.32 17.26 -1.15
C ILE A 78 -7.11 16.20 -2.22
N LEU A 79 -6.00 16.26 -2.96
CA LEU A 79 -5.71 15.30 -4.02
C LEU A 79 -5.53 13.86 -3.52
N ASP A 80 -4.92 13.68 -2.35
CA ASP A 80 -4.66 12.35 -1.78
C ASP A 80 -5.89 11.77 -1.03
N HIS A 81 -6.81 12.59 -0.50
CA HIS A 81 -7.90 12.07 0.34
C HIS A 81 -9.32 12.34 -0.16
N TRP A 82 -9.49 13.35 -1.00
CA TRP A 82 -10.81 13.78 -1.48
C TRP A 82 -10.95 13.66 -2.99
N MET A 83 -9.84 13.56 -3.72
CA MET A 83 -9.80 13.40 -5.17
C MET A 83 -8.94 12.19 -5.56
N ILE A 84 -8.68 12.07 -6.86
CA ILE A 84 -7.73 11.08 -7.39
C ILE A 84 -6.34 11.69 -7.43
N SER A 85 -5.42 11.11 -6.66
CA SER A 85 -4.03 11.55 -6.63
C SER A 85 -3.37 11.31 -7.99
N PRO A 86 -2.56 12.25 -8.50
CA PRO A 86 -1.73 12.01 -9.68
C PRO A 86 -0.71 10.89 -9.42
N ASN A 87 -0.40 10.59 -8.15
CA ASN A 87 0.52 9.53 -7.75
C ASN A 87 -0.09 8.12 -7.78
N GLY A 88 -1.31 7.97 -8.30
CA GLY A 88 -1.91 6.69 -8.65
C GLY A 88 -2.93 6.13 -7.65
N LEU A 89 -3.40 4.92 -7.96
CA LEU A 89 -4.62 4.33 -7.39
C LEU A 89 -4.55 4.07 -5.87
N MET A 90 -3.36 3.84 -5.34
CA MET A 90 -3.16 3.44 -3.94
C MET A 90 -2.92 4.62 -2.99
N ARG A 91 -3.00 5.86 -3.48
CA ARG A 91 -2.89 7.07 -2.66
C ARG A 91 -4.23 7.69 -2.27
N THR A 92 -5.27 7.45 -3.08
CA THR A 92 -6.62 7.92 -2.79
C THR A 92 -7.25 7.09 -1.68
N SER A 93 -7.91 7.74 -0.73
CA SER A 93 -8.69 7.18 0.39
C SER A 93 -9.47 5.90 0.04
N LEU A 94 -10.64 5.97 -0.59
CA LEU A 94 -11.49 4.78 -0.79
C LEU A 94 -10.91 3.78 -1.79
N MET A 95 -10.29 4.29 -2.85
CA MET A 95 -9.72 3.48 -3.91
C MET A 95 -8.56 2.61 -3.40
N ASN A 96 -7.69 3.15 -2.53
CA ASN A 96 -6.61 2.35 -1.95
C ASN A 96 -7.16 1.20 -1.10
N LEU A 97 -8.24 1.43 -0.36
CA LEU A 97 -8.83 0.40 0.50
C LEU A 97 -9.30 -0.78 -0.34
N TRP A 98 -10.12 -0.52 -1.35
CA TRP A 98 -10.66 -1.58 -2.20
C TRP A 98 -9.56 -2.33 -2.97
N TRP A 99 -8.63 -1.61 -3.61
CA TRP A 99 -7.55 -2.25 -4.36
C TRP A 99 -6.60 -3.04 -3.48
N SER A 100 -6.36 -2.59 -2.24
CA SER A 100 -5.52 -3.33 -1.30
C SER A 100 -6.13 -4.69 -0.96
N VAL A 101 -7.45 -4.78 -0.78
CA VAL A 101 -8.13 -6.06 -0.57
C VAL A 101 -8.16 -6.88 -1.86
N TYR A 102 -8.60 -6.29 -2.98
CA TYR A 102 -8.69 -6.99 -4.28
C TYR A 102 -7.37 -7.66 -4.70
N LEU A 103 -6.25 -6.99 -4.47
CA LEU A 103 -4.92 -7.51 -4.83
C LEU A 103 -4.38 -8.56 -3.86
N THR A 104 -4.94 -8.70 -2.66
CA THR A 104 -4.39 -9.58 -1.61
C THR A 104 -5.33 -10.68 -1.16
N VAL A 105 -6.64 -10.55 -1.43
CA VAL A 105 -7.63 -11.57 -1.10
C VAL A 105 -7.37 -12.85 -1.88
N ASP A 106 -7.43 -13.97 -1.16
CA ASP A 106 -7.30 -15.31 -1.68
C ASP A 106 -8.49 -16.17 -1.25
N GLU A 107 -9.55 -16.13 -2.07
CA GLU A 107 -10.80 -16.87 -1.85
C GLU A 107 -10.58 -18.40 -1.75
N SER A 108 -9.45 -18.92 -2.25
CA SER A 108 -9.15 -20.36 -2.18
C SER A 108 -8.83 -20.84 -0.76
N LEU A 109 -8.56 -19.94 0.18
CA LEU A 109 -8.22 -20.25 1.56
C LEU A 109 -9.44 -20.36 2.50
N GLY A 110 -10.65 -20.09 1.99
CA GLY A 110 -11.88 -20.07 2.80
C GLY A 110 -12.05 -18.77 3.60
N ASP A 111 -13.26 -18.58 4.16
CA ASP A 111 -13.66 -17.30 4.77
C ASP A 111 -12.79 -16.86 5.95
N ASP A 112 -12.25 -17.80 6.73
CA ASP A 112 -11.43 -17.51 7.90
C ASP A 112 -10.02 -16.98 7.55
N HIS A 113 -9.53 -17.29 6.34
CA HIS A 113 -8.13 -17.05 5.96
C HIS A 113 -7.95 -16.24 4.67
N LYS A 114 -9.03 -15.96 3.92
CA LYS A 114 -8.96 -15.24 2.64
C LYS A 114 -8.35 -13.84 2.73
N TYR A 115 -8.35 -13.22 3.91
CA TYR A 115 -7.78 -11.88 4.16
C TYR A 115 -6.46 -11.87 4.93
N ASP A 116 -5.79 -13.02 5.09
CA ASP A 116 -4.52 -13.10 5.82
C ASP A 116 -3.46 -12.17 5.22
N LEU A 117 -3.30 -12.17 3.89
CA LEU A 117 -2.34 -11.28 3.22
C LEU A 117 -2.80 -9.83 3.21
N THR A 118 -4.12 -9.60 3.18
CA THR A 118 -4.68 -8.25 3.37
C THR A 118 -4.24 -7.69 4.71
N LYS A 119 -4.32 -8.47 5.78
CA LYS A 119 -3.88 -8.06 7.13
C LYS A 119 -2.40 -7.69 7.15
N VAL A 120 -1.54 -8.50 6.51
CA VAL A 120 -0.10 -8.17 6.38
C VAL A 120 0.09 -6.87 5.61
N PHE A 121 -0.65 -6.65 4.53
CA PHE A 121 -0.51 -5.44 3.72
C PHE A 121 -0.93 -4.17 4.46
N PHE A 122 -1.92 -4.26 5.34
CA PHE A 122 -2.40 -3.17 6.19
C PHE A 122 -1.53 -2.92 7.44
N SER A 123 -0.61 -3.82 7.77
CA SER A 123 0.30 -3.65 8.92
C SER A 123 1.21 -2.41 8.81
N ASN A 124 1.41 -1.88 7.61
CA ASN A 124 2.19 -0.66 7.39
C ASN A 124 1.67 0.18 6.22
N ASN A 125 1.14 1.37 6.54
CA ASN A 125 0.60 2.29 5.54
C ASN A 125 1.67 2.80 4.54
N GLY A 126 2.91 3.02 4.98
CA GLY A 126 4.00 3.48 4.11
C GLY A 126 4.35 2.44 3.03
N MET A 127 4.46 1.17 3.43
CA MET A 127 4.63 0.05 2.51
C MET A 127 3.48 0.01 1.49
N ARG A 128 2.23 0.02 1.99
CA ARG A 128 1.02 -0.09 1.16
C ARG A 128 0.89 1.05 0.16
N THR A 129 1.03 2.30 0.59
CA THR A 129 0.67 3.48 -0.21
C THR A 129 1.85 4.15 -0.92
N ARG A 130 3.10 3.88 -0.50
CA ARG A 130 4.30 4.52 -1.08
C ARG A 130 5.31 3.56 -1.69
N ARG A 131 5.50 2.37 -1.13
CA ARG A 131 6.53 1.44 -1.60
C ARG A 131 5.97 0.49 -2.65
N LEU A 132 4.93 -0.25 -2.30
CA LEU A 132 4.30 -1.20 -3.20
C LEU A 132 3.19 -0.54 -4.02
N GLY A 133 2.33 0.29 -3.41
CA GLY A 133 1.12 0.78 -4.07
C GLY A 133 1.32 1.74 -5.25
N THR A 134 2.46 2.42 -5.34
CA THR A 134 2.75 3.33 -6.46
C THR A 134 3.48 2.65 -7.63
N GLY A 135 4.10 1.49 -7.39
CA GLY A 135 4.91 0.79 -8.39
C GLY A 135 4.15 -0.30 -9.15
N HIS A 136 4.69 -0.71 -10.31
CA HIS A 136 4.14 -1.84 -11.08
C HIS A 136 4.17 -3.16 -10.30
N LEU A 137 5.17 -3.33 -9.41
CA LEU A 137 5.33 -4.53 -8.60
C LEU A 137 4.13 -4.77 -7.67
N GLY A 138 3.66 -3.73 -6.96
CA GLY A 138 2.50 -3.87 -6.07
C GLY A 138 1.15 -3.99 -6.79
N ARG A 139 1.10 -3.74 -8.10
CA ARG A 139 -0.09 -3.96 -8.94
C ARG A 139 -0.14 -5.36 -9.56
N ASN A 140 0.95 -6.10 -9.49
CA ASN A 140 1.00 -7.50 -9.91
C ASN A 140 0.55 -8.38 -8.74
N LYS A 141 -0.60 -9.07 -8.90
CA LYS A 141 -1.19 -9.91 -7.85
C LYS A 141 -0.25 -11.04 -7.40
N GLU A 142 0.45 -11.68 -8.34
CA GLU A 142 1.40 -12.76 -8.03
C GLU A 142 2.63 -12.23 -7.30
N ALA A 143 3.16 -11.08 -7.72
CA ALA A 143 4.28 -10.44 -7.04
C ALA A 143 3.92 -10.04 -5.61
N LEU A 144 2.78 -9.37 -5.44
CA LEU A 144 2.30 -8.94 -4.14
C LEU A 144 2.02 -10.13 -3.22
N LYS A 145 1.36 -11.18 -3.73
CA LYS A 145 1.13 -12.44 -3.00
C LYS A 145 2.44 -13.06 -2.53
N GLY A 146 3.45 -13.14 -3.40
CA GLY A 146 4.74 -13.73 -3.06
C GLY A 146 5.50 -12.93 -2.00
N ILE A 147 5.54 -11.60 -2.14
CA ILE A 147 6.18 -10.70 -1.18
C ILE A 147 5.49 -10.77 0.19
N LEU A 148 4.15 -10.64 0.22
CA LEU A 148 3.41 -10.66 1.48
C LEU A 148 3.43 -12.04 2.16
N THR A 149 3.45 -13.13 1.39
CA THR A 149 3.63 -14.48 1.94
C THR A 149 5.00 -14.61 2.60
N PHE A 150 6.07 -14.13 1.94
CA PHE A 150 7.40 -14.10 2.56
C PHE A 150 7.42 -13.30 3.86
N MET A 151 6.75 -12.13 3.89
CA MET A 151 6.63 -11.31 5.10
C MET A 151 5.86 -12.00 6.21
N LYS A 152 4.76 -12.68 5.89
CA LYS A 152 3.94 -13.44 6.84
C LYS A 152 4.76 -14.54 7.50
N ASP A 153 5.56 -15.25 6.70
CA ASP A 153 6.33 -16.41 7.15
C ASP A 153 7.65 -16.03 7.84
N ASN A 154 8.12 -14.78 7.67
CA ASN A 154 9.38 -14.28 8.22
C ASN A 154 9.21 -12.94 8.96
N PRO A 155 8.40 -12.85 10.02
CA PRO A 155 8.14 -11.59 10.72
C PRO A 155 9.42 -10.96 11.30
N ASP A 156 10.40 -11.77 11.72
CA ASP A 156 11.69 -11.31 12.25
C ASP A 156 12.52 -10.51 11.23
N VAL A 157 12.29 -10.74 9.94
CA VAL A 157 12.90 -9.98 8.82
C VAL A 157 12.23 -8.62 8.65
N PHE A 158 11.19 -8.27 9.40
CA PHE A 158 10.48 -6.99 9.23
C PHE A 158 10.19 -6.25 10.54
N GLU A 159 10.60 -6.77 11.69
CA GLU A 159 10.48 -6.10 13.00
C GLU A 159 11.13 -4.70 13.03
N SER A 160 12.20 -4.50 12.27
CA SER A 160 12.88 -3.22 12.10
C SER A 160 13.29 -3.01 10.65
N GLY A 161 13.64 -1.77 10.27
CA GLY A 161 14.18 -1.50 8.93
C GLY A 161 13.22 -1.73 7.75
N LEU A 162 11.92 -1.99 7.99
CA LEU A 162 10.91 -2.30 6.98
C LEU A 162 10.99 -1.35 5.77
N GLU A 163 11.06 -0.04 5.99
CA GLU A 163 11.11 0.94 4.91
C GLU A 163 12.31 0.74 3.97
N ASN A 164 13.51 0.49 4.52
CA ASN A 164 14.72 0.25 3.74
C ASN A 164 14.68 -1.12 3.05
N ARG A 165 14.17 -2.15 3.73
CA ARG A 165 13.97 -3.49 3.17
C ARG A 165 12.99 -3.46 2.00
N MET A 166 11.91 -2.69 2.08
CA MET A 166 10.97 -2.50 0.97
C MET A 166 11.58 -1.74 -0.22
N ILE A 167 12.47 -0.76 0.04
CA ILE A 167 13.25 -0.11 -1.03
C ILE A 167 14.11 -1.15 -1.75
N TRP A 168 14.83 -1.99 -1.00
CA TRP A 168 15.65 -3.03 -1.60
C TRP A 168 14.81 -4.02 -2.40
N ILE A 169 13.72 -4.56 -1.83
CA ILE A 169 12.83 -5.52 -2.50
C ILE A 169 12.32 -4.97 -3.84
N THR A 170 11.85 -3.72 -3.84
CA THR A 170 11.36 -3.09 -5.07
C THR A 170 12.47 -2.88 -6.11
N ARG A 171 13.68 -2.52 -5.70
CA ARG A 171 14.84 -2.40 -6.58
C ARG A 171 15.30 -3.74 -7.14
N HIS A 172 15.40 -4.76 -6.28
CA HIS A 172 15.81 -6.12 -6.64
C HIS A 172 14.91 -6.69 -7.72
N PHE A 173 13.59 -6.63 -7.52
CA PHE A 173 12.67 -7.11 -8.53
C PHE A 173 12.67 -6.24 -9.80
N ASN A 174 12.82 -4.92 -9.71
CA ASN A 174 12.97 -4.09 -10.90
C ASN A 174 14.20 -4.50 -11.74
N LEU A 175 15.31 -4.86 -11.10
CA LEU A 175 16.51 -5.37 -11.79
C LEU A 175 16.21 -6.71 -12.49
N ILE A 176 15.58 -7.65 -11.79
CA ILE A 176 15.15 -8.93 -12.39
C ILE A 176 14.21 -8.67 -13.57
N GLY A 177 13.32 -7.69 -13.44
CA GLY A 177 12.37 -7.27 -14.48
C GLY A 177 13.01 -6.78 -15.78
N GLY A 178 14.28 -6.37 -15.74
CA GLY A 178 15.05 -6.04 -16.94
C GLY A 178 15.41 -7.25 -17.80
N THR A 179 15.36 -8.47 -17.25
CA THR A 179 15.71 -9.71 -17.95
C THR A 179 14.57 -10.73 -18.00
N LYS A 180 13.57 -10.61 -17.12
CA LYS A 180 12.44 -11.53 -17.03
C LYS A 180 11.11 -10.77 -17.00
N PRO A 181 10.07 -11.24 -17.72
CA PRO A 181 8.76 -10.63 -17.67
C PRO A 181 8.07 -10.95 -16.34
N LEU A 182 8.28 -10.13 -15.31
CA LEU A 182 7.72 -10.35 -13.96
C LEU A 182 6.21 -10.56 -13.94
N ALA A 183 5.48 -9.94 -14.89
CA ALA A 183 4.04 -10.08 -15.04
C ALA A 183 3.57 -11.54 -15.24
N ASN A 184 4.46 -12.41 -15.74
CA ASN A 184 4.14 -13.80 -16.07
C ASN A 184 4.72 -14.80 -15.06
N LEU A 185 5.35 -14.33 -13.98
CA LEU A 185 5.96 -15.20 -12.97
C LEU A 185 4.97 -15.50 -11.85
N PRO A 186 4.94 -16.76 -11.33
CA PRO A 186 4.05 -17.12 -10.24
C PRO A 186 4.54 -16.57 -8.90
N TYR A 187 3.65 -16.43 -7.91
CA TYR A 187 3.99 -15.91 -6.58
C TYR A 187 5.13 -16.69 -5.90
N THR A 188 5.24 -18.00 -6.18
CA THR A 188 6.32 -18.87 -5.66
C THR A 188 7.70 -18.43 -6.13
N PHE A 189 7.82 -17.81 -7.32
CA PHE A 189 9.07 -17.21 -7.77
C PHE A 189 9.49 -16.07 -6.84
N PHE A 190 8.59 -15.10 -6.60
CA PHE A 190 8.88 -13.93 -5.78
C PHE A 190 9.21 -14.32 -4.34
N LYS A 191 8.41 -15.22 -3.74
CA LYS A 191 8.68 -15.73 -2.39
C LYS A 191 10.07 -16.36 -2.31
N ARG A 192 10.37 -17.33 -3.18
CA ARG A 192 11.66 -18.04 -3.19
C ARG A 192 12.83 -17.12 -3.45
N GLU A 193 12.66 -16.09 -4.27
CA GLU A 193 13.71 -15.12 -4.54
C GLU A 193 14.04 -14.28 -3.30
N LEU A 194 13.05 -13.93 -2.48
CA LEU A 194 13.28 -13.29 -1.19
C LEU A 194 13.89 -14.25 -0.17
N GLU A 195 13.47 -15.52 -0.14
CA GLU A 195 14.06 -16.54 0.75
C GLU A 195 15.58 -16.71 0.53
N LYS A 196 16.03 -16.71 -0.73
CA LYS A 196 17.49 -16.75 -1.03
C LYS A 196 18.26 -15.56 -0.44
N ASN A 197 17.59 -14.43 -0.27
CA ASN A 197 18.18 -13.17 0.19
C ASN A 197 17.75 -12.83 1.62
N ARG A 198 17.21 -13.80 2.38
CA ARG A 198 16.64 -13.58 3.71
C ARG A 198 17.63 -12.93 4.68
N ASP A 199 18.84 -13.47 4.77
CA ASP A 199 19.86 -12.97 5.69
C ASP A 199 20.39 -11.59 5.29
N LEU A 200 20.54 -11.35 3.97
CA LEU A 200 20.87 -10.04 3.42
C LEU A 200 19.80 -9.01 3.78
N LEU A 201 18.53 -9.33 3.57
CA LEU A 201 17.39 -8.49 3.95
C LEU A 201 17.39 -8.16 5.43
N LYS A 202 17.66 -9.15 6.29
CA LYS A 202 17.74 -8.95 7.74
C LYS A 202 18.90 -8.02 8.13
N GLY A 203 20.00 -8.02 7.38
CA GLY A 203 21.13 -7.10 7.57
C GLY A 203 20.85 -5.64 7.17
N ILE A 204 19.89 -5.39 6.28
CA ILE A 204 19.55 -4.03 5.83
C ILE A 204 18.87 -3.26 6.97
N SER A 205 19.45 -2.11 7.33
CA SER A 205 18.93 -1.27 8.40
C SER A 205 18.96 0.23 8.07
N LYS A 206 19.97 0.70 7.34
CA LYS A 206 20.18 2.12 7.01
C LYS A 206 19.73 2.44 5.60
N ARG A 207 19.55 3.75 5.34
CA ARG A 207 19.18 4.23 4.01
C ARG A 207 20.34 4.08 3.03
N GLU A 208 21.59 4.25 3.48
CA GLU A 208 22.79 4.08 2.65
C GLU A 208 22.93 2.66 2.10
N ASP A 209 22.49 1.65 2.85
CA ASP A 209 22.51 0.24 2.44
C ASP A 209 21.70 0.01 1.16
N VAL A 210 20.72 0.87 0.87
CA VAL A 210 19.74 0.68 -0.21
C VAL A 210 19.66 1.87 -1.17
N MET A 211 20.50 2.90 -1.00
CA MET A 211 20.53 4.11 -1.83
C MET A 211 21.95 4.66 -1.92
N GLY A 212 22.35 5.09 -3.12
CA GLY A 212 23.66 5.70 -3.37
C GLY A 212 24.70 4.73 -3.95
N PRO A 213 25.98 5.13 -4.05
CA PRO A 213 27.02 4.38 -4.74
C PRO A 213 27.33 3.02 -4.11
N ASN A 214 27.15 2.91 -2.79
CA ASN A 214 27.46 1.71 -2.00
C ASN A 214 26.21 0.87 -1.71
N ALA A 215 25.11 1.11 -2.43
CA ALA A 215 23.88 0.38 -2.21
C ALA A 215 24.09 -1.11 -2.51
N ILE A 216 23.59 -1.95 -1.62
CA ILE A 216 23.50 -3.39 -1.81
C ILE A 216 22.49 -3.62 -2.94
N ILE A 217 22.93 -4.25 -4.02
CA ILE A 217 22.10 -4.60 -5.18
C ILE A 217 21.81 -6.09 -5.10
#